data_AF-A0A7C6NSU0-F1
#
_entry.id   AF-A0A7C6NSU0-F1
#
_cell.length_a   1.000
_cell.length_b   1.000
_cell.length_c   1.000
_cell.angle_alpha   90.00
_cell.angle_beta   90.00
_cell.angle_gamma   90.00
#
_symmetry.space_group_name_H-M   'P 1'
#
loop_
_entity.id
_entity.type
_entity.pdbx_description
1 polymer ?
#
loop_
_entity_poly.entity_id
_entity_poly.type
_entity_poly.pdbx_seq_one_letter_code
_entity_poly.pdbx_strand_id
1 'polypeptide(L)' 'MKLIIAIIQDADNDRVSAALTDEKYRVTFIASTGGFLRSGRSTLLIGTEEDRVARA' A
#
# COMPACT_ATOMS: atom_id res chain seq x y z
N MET A 1 -16.59 -3.93 -3.21
CA MET A 1 -15.55 -2.92 -3.52
C MET A 1 -15.22 -2.00 -2.36
N LYS A 2 -13.95 -1.99 -1.92
CA LYS A 2 -13.35 -1.11 -0.92
C LYS A 2 -12.01 -0.57 -1.44
N LEU A 3 -11.51 0.51 -0.85
CA LEU A 3 -10.19 1.08 -1.10
C LEU A 3 -9.38 1.05 0.19
N ILE A 4 -8.26 0.35 0.18
CA ILE A 4 -7.28 0.37 1.26
C ILE A 4 -6.24 1.44 0.94
N ILE A 5 -5.93 2.28 1.93
CA ILE A 5 -4.85 3.26 1.88
C ILE A 5 -3.83 2.86 2.93
N ALA A 6 -2.68 2.37 2.50
CA ALA A 6 -1.60 1.94 3.38
C ALA A 6 -0.44 2.94 3.33
N ILE A 7 -0.07 3.49 4.48
CA ILE A 7 1.12 4.36 4.62
C ILE A 7 2.21 3.52 5.28
N ILE A 8 3.24 3.17 4.52
CA ILE A 8 4.33 2.31 4.96
C ILE A 8 5.68 3.04 4.90
N GLN A 9 6.72 2.40 5.42
CA GLN A 9 8.09 2.89 5.29
C GLN A 9 8.59 2.65 3.85
N ASP A 10 9.40 3.57 3.33
CA ASP A 10 9.93 3.44 1.96
C ASP A 10 10.74 2.17 1.76
N ALA A 11 11.48 1.74 2.77
CA ALA A 11 12.27 0.51 2.74
C ALA A 11 11.42 -0.76 2.56
N ASP A 12 10.13 -0.71 2.87
CA ASP A 12 9.21 -1.84 2.71
C ASP A 12 8.43 -1.81 1.38
N ASN A 13 8.51 -0.72 0.61
CA ASN A 13 7.66 -0.51 -0.55
C ASN A 13 7.73 -1.64 -1.58
N ASP A 14 8.95 -2.02 -1.99
CA ASP A 14 9.16 -3.04 -3.02
C ASP A 14 8.68 -4.42 -2.53
N ARG A 15 8.97 -4.76 -1.27
CA ARG A 15 8.59 -6.04 -0.66
C ARG A 15 7.07 -6.17 -0.53
N VAL A 16 6.40 -5.13 -0.03
CA VAL A 16 4.94 -5.13 0.16
C VAL A 16 4.22 -5.10 -1.18
N SER A 17 4.68 -4.27 -2.11
CA SER A 17 4.09 -4.18 -3.46
C SER A 17 4.20 -5.52 -4.19
N ALA A 18 5.37 -6.18 -4.14
CA ALA A 18 5.56 -7.50 -4.74
C ALA A 18 4.59 -8.55 -4.16
N ALA A 19 4.50 -8.65 -2.83
CA ALA A 19 3.61 -9.60 -2.17
C ALA A 19 2.14 -9.37 -2.53
N LEU A 20 1.69 -8.11 -2.56
CA LEU A 20 0.34 -7.75 -2.98
C LEU A 20 0.08 -8.15 -4.44
N THR A 21 1.03 -7.89 -5.35
CA THR A 21 0.89 -8.25 -6.76
C THR A 21 0.92 -9.76 -7.00
N ASP A 22 1.70 -10.51 -6.23
CA ASP A 22 1.73 -11.98 -6.28
C ASP A 22 0.37 -12.57 -5.90
N GLU A 23 -0.30 -11.99 -4.89
CA GLU A 23 -1.68 -12.31 -4.50
C GLU A 23 -2.75 -11.65 -5.39
N LYS A 24 -2.37 -11.12 -6.56
CA LYS A 24 -3.28 -10.53 -7.57
C LYS A 24 -4.05 -9.32 -7.06
N TYR A 25 -3.53 -8.58 -6.09
CA TYR A 25 -4.01 -7.23 -5.79
C TYR A 25 -3.44 -6.23 -6.80
N ARG A 26 -4.23 -5.20 -7.12
CA ARG A 26 -3.78 -4.06 -7.92
C ARG A 26 -3.38 -2.94 -6.98
N VAL A 27 -2.19 -2.39 -7.17
CA VAL A 27 -1.59 -1.40 -6.29
C VAL A 27 -1.16 -0.19 -7.10
N THR A 28 -1.50 1.01 -6.62
CA THR A 28 -0.92 2.26 -7.11
C THR A 28 -0.06 2.85 -6.01
N PHE A 29 1.20 3.12 -6.32
CA PHE A 29 2.16 3.73 -5.40
C PHE A 29 2.21 5.25 -5.59
N ILE A 30 2.28 5.99 -4.47
CA ILE A 30 2.51 7.42 -4.42
C ILE A 30 3.65 7.68 -3.42
N ALA A 31 4.73 8.31 -3.89
CA ALA A 31 5.78 8.82 -3.01
C ALA A 31 5.20 9.95 -2.14
N SER A 32 5.25 9.79 -0.82
CA SER A 32 4.66 10.72 0.14
C SER A 32 5.68 11.11 1.23
N THR A 33 5.28 12.01 2.12
CA THR A 33 6.14 12.48 3.21
C THR A 33 5.33 12.53 4.49
N GLY A 34 5.88 11.96 5.57
CA GLY A 34 5.23 11.97 6.87
C GLY A 34 5.20 13.38 7.47
N GLY A 35 4.02 13.85 7.89
CA GLY A 35 3.86 15.23 8.38
C GLY A 35 4.62 15.53 9.68
N PHE A 36 4.80 14.55 10.56
CA PHE A 36 5.46 14.73 11.86
C PHE A 36 7.00 14.69 11.74
N LEU A 37 7.55 13.57 11.27
CA LEU A 37 9.00 13.36 11.16
C LEU A 37 9.62 13.98 9.90
N ARG A 38 8.80 14.46 8.95
CA ARG A 38 9.23 15.01 7.64
C ARG A 38 10.15 14.04 6.87
N SER A 39 9.94 12.74 7.06
CA SER A 39 10.68 11.67 6.40
C SER A 39 9.89 11.11 5.22
N GLY A 40 10.59 10.56 4.22
CA GLY A 40 9.97 9.81 3.13
C GLY A 40 9.05 8.69 3.63
N ARG A 41 7.92 8.53 2.94
CA ARG A 41 6.93 7.48 3.14
C ARG A 41 6.36 7.04 1.80
N SER A 42 5.82 5.83 1.81
CA SER A 42 5.21 5.22 0.64
C SER A 42 3.73 5.04 0.91
N THR A 43 2.90 5.67 0.10
CA THR A 43 1.44 5.51 0.18
C THR A 43 0.99 4.56 -0.92
N LEU A 44 0.39 3.44 -0.54
CA LEU A 44 -0.19 2.46 -1.45
C LEU A 44 -1.70 2.60 -1.48
N LEU A 45 -2.27 2.66 -2.69
CA LEU A 45 -3.71 2.63 -2.94
C LEU A 45 -4.07 1.26 -3.52
N ILE A 46 -4.90 0.51 -2.81
CA ILE A 46 -5.22 -0.88 -3.15
C ILE A 46 -6.73 -1.04 -3.26
N GLY A 47 -7.21 -1.20 -4.50
CA GLY A 47 -8.62 -1.49 -4.77
C GLY A 47 -8.88 -2.99 -4.66
N THR A 48 -9.86 -3.38 -3.84
CA THR A 48 -10.21 -4.79 -3.63
C THR A 48 -11.69 -4.99 -3.35
N GLU A 49 -12.17 -6.22 -3.55
CA GLU A 49 -13.48 -6.64 -3.05
C GLU A 49 -13.50 -6.74 -1.52
N GLU A 50 -14.70 -6.63 -0.94
CA GLU A 50 -14.91 -6.53 0.50
C GLU A 50 -14.48 -7.78 1.28
N ASP A 51 -14.75 -8.95 0.72
CA ASP A 51 -14.36 -10.26 1.23
C ASP A 51 -12.84 -10.48 1.24
N ARG A 52 -12.12 -9.78 0.37
CA ARG A 52 -10.66 -9.84 0.24
C ARG A 52 -9.91 -8.84 1.11
N VAL A 53 -10.59 -7.91 1.78
CA VAL A 53 -9.95 -6.87 2.61
C VAL A 53 -9.15 -7.47 3.77
N ALA A 54 -9.69 -8.48 4.45
CA ALA A 54 -9.02 -9.08 5.61
C ALA A 54 -7.74 -9.87 5.24
N ARG A 55 -7.63 -10.28 3.97
CA ARG A 55 -6.46 -11.01 3.44
C ARG A 55 -5.39 -10.07 2.86
N ALA A 56 -5.80 -8.91 2.37
CA ALA A 56 -4.94 -7.89 1.78
C ALA A 56 -3.94 -7.34 2.80
#